data_AF-A0A559TTW7-F1
#
_entry.id   AF-A0A559TTW7-F1
#
_cell.length_a   1.000
_cell.length_b   1.000
_cell.length_c   1.000
_cell.angle_alpha   90.00
_cell.angle_beta   90.00
_cell.angle_gamma   90.00
#
_symmetry.space_group_name_H-M   'P 1'
#
loop_
_entity.id
_entity.type
_entity.pdbx_description
1 polymer ?
#
loop_
_entity_poly.entity_id
_entity_poly.type
_entity_poly.pdbx_seq_one_letter_code
_entity_poly.pdbx_strand_id
1 'polypeptide(L)'
;MVQGMIAVMSRESDAACLVWEVQLYEPFSRVWISKGYGRATTDADPAEFCRAVLAGHLARGPVRCGETFRAVVRTGNGESLTVTADELPTRSRTVDPALCQMLPTYLRDALA
;
A
#
# COMPACT_ATOMS: atom_id res chain seq x y z
N MET A 1 48.68 15.00 -11.98
CA MET A 1 47.76 13.90 -12.29
C MET A 1 47.01 13.59 -11.00
N VAL A 2 45.75 14.01 -10.88
CA VAL A 2 44.93 13.75 -9.68
C VAL A 2 44.07 12.53 -9.95
N GLN A 3 44.32 11.49 -9.18
CA GLN A 3 43.52 10.30 -9.03
C GLN A 3 42.21 10.67 -8.32
N GLY A 4 41.10 10.69 -9.06
CA GLY A 4 39.75 10.89 -8.55
C GLY A 4 38.99 9.57 -8.56
N MET A 5 39.07 8.85 -7.44
CA MET A 5 38.16 7.76 -7.11
C MET A 5 36.80 8.38 -6.81
N ILE A 6 35.75 8.04 -7.56
CA ILE A 6 34.37 8.34 -7.16
C ILE A 6 33.54 7.06 -7.28
N ALA A 7 32.91 6.77 -6.15
CA ALA A 7 32.19 5.57 -5.80
C ALA A 7 31.02 5.26 -6.74
N VAL A 8 30.79 3.96 -6.91
CA VAL A 8 29.49 3.28 -7.03
C VAL A 8 28.31 4.25 -7.13
N MET A 9 27.84 4.47 -8.36
CA MET A 9 26.46 4.88 -8.57
C MET A 9 25.63 3.61 -8.40
N SER A 10 25.12 3.45 -7.17
CA SER A 10 24.11 2.49 -6.81
C SER A 10 23.05 2.44 -7.90
N ARG A 11 22.80 1.24 -8.41
CA ARG A 11 21.67 0.84 -9.26
C ARG A 11 20.52 1.84 -9.08
N GLU A 12 20.18 2.57 -10.14
CA GLU A 12 18.90 3.27 -10.24
C GLU A 12 17.82 2.23 -9.91
N SER A 13 17.40 2.18 -8.64
CA SER A 13 16.17 1.49 -8.27
C SER A 13 15.09 2.29 -8.97
N ASP A 14 14.47 1.66 -9.97
CA ASP A 14 13.26 2.11 -10.64
C ASP A 14 12.13 2.09 -9.61
N ALA A 15 12.22 2.98 -8.61
CA ALA A 15 11.28 3.04 -7.53
C ALA A 15 9.98 3.54 -8.14
N ALA A 16 9.05 2.61 -8.35
CA ALA A 16 7.78 2.89 -8.95
C ALA A 16 7.03 3.90 -8.07
N CYS A 17 6.55 4.96 -8.71
CA CYS A 17 5.59 5.84 -8.08
C CYS A 17 4.25 5.11 -7.99
N LEU A 18 3.87 4.71 -6.78
CA LEU A 18 2.60 4.06 -6.50
C LEU A 18 1.60 5.08 -5.92
N VAL A 19 0.42 5.14 -6.52
CA VAL A 19 -0.73 5.87 -5.99
C VAL A 19 -1.70 4.85 -5.46
N TRP A 20 -2.13 4.98 -4.21
CA TRP A 20 -2.99 3.98 -3.58
C TRP A 20 -4.25 4.63 -3.02
N GLU A 21 -5.32 3.84 -2.97
CA GLU A 21 -6.60 4.23 -2.42
C GLU A 21 -7.24 3.04 -1.68
N VAL A 22 -7.78 3.27 -0.50
CA VAL A 22 -8.66 2.33 0.19
C VAL A 22 -10.09 2.76 -0.05
N GLN A 23 -10.94 1.84 -0.48
CA GLN A 23 -12.33 2.08 -0.83
C GLN A 23 -13.25 1.18 0.01
N LEU A 24 -14.40 1.73 0.38
CA LEU A 24 -15.52 1.01 0.99
C LEU A 24 -16.64 0.88 -0.03
N TYR A 25 -17.19 -0.32 -0.17
CA TYR A 25 -18.39 -0.54 -0.97
C TYR A 25 -19.63 -0.03 -0.23
N GLU A 26 -20.38 0.87 -0.86
CA GLU A 26 -21.69 1.30 -0.38
C GLU A 26 -22.80 0.51 -1.09
N PRO A 27 -23.51 -0.40 -0.38
CA PRO A 27 -24.43 -1.33 -1.01
C PRO A 27 -25.70 -0.68 -1.56
N PHE A 28 -26.14 0.44 -0.98
CA PHE A 28 -27.35 1.14 -1.41
C PHE A 28 -27.17 1.77 -2.79
N SER A 29 -26.09 2.54 -2.97
CA SER A 29 -25.76 3.21 -4.24
C SER A 29 -24.94 2.34 -5.19
N ARG A 30 -24.45 1.18 -4.72
CA ARG A 30 -23.54 0.26 -5.44
C ARG A 30 -22.24 0.92 -5.92
N VAL A 31 -21.75 1.89 -5.17
CA VAL A 31 -20.53 2.66 -5.50
C VAL A 31 -19.40 2.33 -4.53
N TRP A 32 -18.17 2.58 -4.98
CA TRP A 32 -16.99 2.52 -4.13
C TRP A 32 -16.64 3.92 -3.65
N ILE A 33 -16.58 4.11 -2.34
CA ILE A 33 -16.29 5.38 -1.69
C ILE A 33 -14.86 5.35 -1.18
N SER A 34 -14.03 6.30 -1.61
CA SER A 34 -12.67 6.48 -1.11
C SER A 34 -12.67 6.79 0.40
N LYS A 35 -11.91 6.02 1.17
CA LYS A 35 -11.73 6.13 2.63
C LYS A 35 -10.32 6.51 3.03
N GLY A 36 -9.38 6.39 2.11
CA GLY A 36 -8.00 6.81 2.31
C GLY A 36 -7.29 6.82 0.97
N TYR A 37 -6.42 7.80 0.77
CA TYR A 37 -5.66 7.95 -0.47
C TYR A 37 -4.25 8.42 -0.13
N GLY A 38 -3.29 8.04 -0.97
CA GLY A 38 -1.96 8.61 -0.91
C GLY A 38 -1.07 8.13 -2.02
N ARG A 39 0.19 8.54 -1.89
CA ARG A 39 1.25 8.23 -2.84
C ARG A 39 2.48 7.77 -2.08
N ALA A 40 3.16 6.77 -2.60
CA ALA A 40 4.44 6.30 -2.11
C ALA A 40 5.35 6.03 -3.29
N THR A 41 6.65 6.26 -3.11
CA THR A 41 7.67 5.84 -4.08
C THR A 41 8.37 4.63 -3.48
N THR A 42 8.29 3.48 -4.15
CA THR A 42 8.87 2.24 -3.62
C THR A 42 9.29 1.28 -4.73
N ASP A 43 10.30 0.48 -4.42
CA ASP A 43 10.77 -0.66 -5.22
C ASP A 43 10.02 -1.96 -4.84
N ALA A 44 9.19 -1.93 -3.79
CA ALA A 44 8.46 -3.09 -3.33
C ALA A 44 7.34 -3.48 -4.32
N ASP A 45 7.00 -4.77 -4.32
CA ASP A 45 5.91 -5.29 -5.12
C ASP A 45 4.60 -4.52 -4.84
N PRO A 46 3.92 -4.00 -5.89
CA PRO A 46 2.73 -3.19 -5.70
C PRO A 46 1.58 -3.97 -5.05
N ALA A 47 1.48 -5.29 -5.23
CA ALA A 47 0.48 -6.11 -4.56
C ALA A 47 0.76 -6.24 -3.07
N GLU A 48 2.02 -6.46 -2.69
CA GLU A 48 2.45 -6.49 -1.28
C GLU A 48 2.21 -5.13 -0.60
N PHE A 49 2.54 -4.03 -1.29
CA PHE A 49 2.25 -2.68 -0.80
C PHE A 49 0.73 -2.44 -0.65
N CYS A 50 -0.08 -2.89 -1.61
CA CYS A 50 -1.54 -2.77 -1.57
C CYS A 50 -2.15 -3.55 -0.39
N ARG A 51 -1.66 -4.78 -0.14
CA ARG A 51 -2.03 -5.58 1.03
C ARG A 51 -1.67 -4.88 2.34
N ALA A 52 -0.46 -4.30 2.42
CA ALA A 52 0.00 -3.57 3.59
C ALA A 52 -0.88 -2.35 3.91
N VAL A 53 -1.25 -1.57 2.89
CA VAL A 53 -2.16 -0.43 3.01
C VAL A 53 -3.53 -0.87 3.52
N LEU A 54 -4.10 -1.94 2.94
CA LEU A 54 -5.40 -2.45 3.35
C LEU A 54 -5.36 -2.98 4.79
N ALA A 55 -4.34 -3.77 5.14
CA ALA A 55 -4.15 -4.30 6.49
C ALA A 55 -4.03 -3.17 7.53
N GLY A 56 -3.27 -2.13 7.22
CA GLY A 56 -3.14 -0.95 8.08
C GLY A 56 -4.46 -0.20 8.23
N HIS A 57 -5.25 -0.05 7.16
CA HIS A 57 -6.56 0.57 7.25
C HIS A 57 -7.52 -0.21 8.14
N LEU A 58 -7.59 -1.53 7.97
CA LEU A 58 -8.41 -2.42 8.79
C LEU A 58 -7.88 -2.54 10.23
N ALA A 59 -6.65 -2.10 10.51
CA ALA A 59 -6.09 -2.00 11.85
C ALA A 59 -6.52 -0.77 12.64
N ARG A 60 -6.92 0.29 11.94
CA ARG A 60 -7.33 1.55 12.59
C ARG A 60 -8.70 1.50 13.26
N GLY A 61 -9.54 0.55 12.90
CA GLY A 61 -10.87 0.47 13.48
C GLY A 61 -11.56 -0.87 13.20
N PRO A 62 -12.50 -1.27 14.06
CA PRO A 62 -13.30 -2.46 13.82
C PRO A 62 -14.14 -2.25 12.56
N VAL A 63 -13.87 -3.08 11.54
CA VAL A 63 -14.78 -3.26 10.40
C VAL A 63 -16.13 -3.68 10.95
N ARG A 64 -17.18 -2.90 10.69
CA ARG A 64 -18.54 -3.29 11.04
C ARG A 64 -18.94 -4.46 10.16
N CYS A 65 -19.62 -5.45 10.76
CA CYS A 65 -20.13 -6.60 10.00
C CYS A 65 -20.92 -6.14 8.77
N GLY A 66 -20.49 -6.59 7.59
CA GLY A 66 -21.11 -6.25 6.30
C GLY A 66 -20.41 -5.15 5.49
N GLU A 67 -19.36 -4.51 6.03
CA GLU A 67 -18.55 -3.57 5.25
C GLU A 67 -17.54 -4.30 4.34
N THR A 68 -17.59 -4.01 3.04
CA THR A 68 -16.65 -4.56 2.07
C THR A 68 -15.59 -3.53 1.72
N PHE A 69 -14.35 -3.79 2.12
CA PHE A 69 -13.20 -2.94 1.81
C PHE A 69 -12.34 -3.54 0.70
N ARG A 70 -11.76 -2.66 -0.13
CA ARG A 70 -10.69 -2.99 -1.06
C ARG A 70 -9.62 -1.91 -1.06
N ALA A 71 -8.40 -2.28 -1.37
CA ALA A 71 -7.34 -1.33 -1.72
C ALA A 71 -7.08 -1.41 -3.24
N VAL A 72 -6.83 -0.26 -3.83
CA VAL A 72 -6.45 -0.11 -5.24
C VAL A 72 -5.13 0.61 -5.26
N VAL A 73 -4.13 0.03 -5.91
CA VAL A 73 -2.86 0.69 -6.21
C VAL A 73 -2.76 0.92 -7.70
N ARG A 74 -2.22 2.06 -8.10
CA ARG A 74 -1.94 2.44 -9.47
C ARG A 74 -0.45 2.70 -9.59
N THR A 75 0.20 2.02 -10.53
CA THR A 75 1.61 2.25 -10.84
C THR A 75 1.74 3.47 -11.75
N GLY A 76 2.92 4.08 -11.79
CA GLY A 76 3.23 5.20 -12.69
C GLY A 76 3.03 4.85 -14.18
N ASN A 77 3.03 3.56 -14.51
CA ASN A 77 2.84 3.03 -15.86
C ASN A 77 1.34 2.93 -16.25
N GLY A 78 0.43 3.31 -15.34
CA GLY A 78 -1.02 3.26 -15.56
C GLY A 78 -1.67 1.93 -15.24
N GLU A 79 -0.91 0.93 -14.79
CA GLU A 79 -1.47 -0.34 -14.33
C GLU A 79 -2.16 -0.16 -12.99
N SER A 80 -3.30 -0.82 -12.80
CA SER A 80 -4.04 -0.78 -11.55
C SER A 80 -4.22 -2.19 -10.99
N LEU A 81 -3.83 -2.37 -9.74
CA LEU A 81 -3.99 -3.60 -9.00
C LEU A 81 -4.96 -3.38 -7.84
N THR A 82 -5.88 -4.31 -7.67
CA THR A 82 -6.90 -4.26 -6.61
C THR A 82 -6.71 -5.46 -5.70
N VAL A 83 -6.71 -5.23 -4.40
CA VAL A 83 -6.68 -6.27 -3.37
C VAL A 83 -7.92 -6.12 -2.51
N THR A 84 -8.65 -7.21 -2.30
CA THR A 84 -9.80 -7.23 -1.39
C THR A 84 -9.42 -7.75 -0.02
N ALA A 85 -10.26 -7.50 0.99
CA ALA A 85 -10.01 -8.00 2.35
C ALA A 85 -9.97 -9.53 2.45
N ASP A 86 -10.64 -10.25 1.53
CA ASP A 86 -10.63 -11.72 1.44
C ASP A 86 -9.26 -12.27 1.00
N GLU A 87 -8.53 -11.49 0.20
CA GLU A 87 -7.18 -11.83 -0.27
C GLU A 87 -6.08 -11.51 0.74
N LEU A 88 -6.44 -10.95 1.90
CA LEU A 88 -5.50 -10.79 3.00
C LEU A 88 -5.31 -12.13 3.70
N PRO A 89 -4.06 -12.52 4.03
CA PRO A 89 -3.81 -13.75 4.78
C PRO A 89 -4.56 -13.71 6.11
N THR A 90 -5.55 -14.61 6.26
CA THR A 90 -6.47 -14.73 7.40
C THR A 90 -5.80 -14.87 8.77
N ARG A 91 -4.52 -15.21 8.80
CA ARG A 91 -3.76 -15.49 10.04
C ARG A 91 -2.49 -14.66 10.25
N SER A 92 -2.11 -13.83 9.28
CA SER A 92 -0.93 -12.99 9.43
C SER A 92 -1.27 -11.58 9.03
N ARG A 93 -1.75 -10.80 10.00
CA ARG A 93 -1.66 -9.34 9.98
C ARG A 93 -0.19 -8.87 10.12
N THR A 94 0.75 -9.68 9.66
CA THR A 94 2.18 -9.39 9.71
C THR A 94 2.52 -8.82 8.35
N VAL A 95 2.34 -7.52 8.24
CA VAL A 95 2.90 -6.75 7.13
C VAL A 95 4.41 -6.79 7.27
N ASP A 96 5.14 -7.00 6.18
CA ASP A 96 6.60 -6.97 6.20
C ASP A 96 7.08 -5.65 6.86
N PRO A 97 8.00 -5.69 7.84
CA PRO A 97 8.41 -4.49 8.55
C PRO A 97 9.04 -3.44 7.62
N ALA A 98 9.70 -3.85 6.52
CA ALA A 98 10.21 -2.92 5.52
C ALA A 98 9.07 -2.20 4.78
N LEU A 99 8.00 -2.93 4.43
CA LEU A 99 6.78 -2.34 3.84
C LEU A 99 6.09 -1.40 4.82
N CYS A 100 5.99 -1.77 6.10
CA CYS A 100 5.38 -0.94 7.13
C CYS A 100 6.11 0.40 7.27
N GLN A 101 7.44 0.42 7.15
CA GLN A 101 8.23 1.64 7.19
C GLN A 101 8.01 2.56 5.98
N MET A 102 7.55 2.03 4.85
CA MET A 102 7.20 2.84 3.67
C MET A 102 5.78 3.39 3.71
N LEU A 103 4.91 2.86 4.57
CA LEU A 103 3.55 3.33 4.70
C LEU A 103 3.50 4.77 5.27
N PRO A 104 2.45 5.54 4.94
CA PRO A 104 2.15 6.77 5.64
C PRO A 104 2.10 6.55 7.16
N THR A 105 2.55 7.54 7.94
CA THR A 105 2.66 7.43 9.40
C THR A 105 1.39 6.94 10.07
N TYR A 106 0.22 7.40 9.62
CA TYR A 106 -1.06 7.00 10.23
C TYR A 106 -1.47 5.55 9.94
N LEU A 107 -0.94 4.92 8.88
CA LEU A 107 -1.14 3.49 8.60
C LEU A 107 -0.09 2.65 9.34
N ARG A 108 1.14 3.15 9.40
CA ARG A 108 2.22 2.53 10.17
C ARG A 108 1.87 2.46 11.66
N ASP A 109 1.37 3.55 12.24
CA ASP A 109 0.95 3.63 13.64
C ASP A 109 -0.16 2.62 13.98
N ALA A 110 -1.04 2.35 13.01
CA ALA A 110 -2.10 1.36 13.17
C ALA A 110 -1.61 -0.09 13.13
N LEU A 111 -0.44 -0.33 12.54
CA LEU A 111 0.19 -1.66 12.42
C LEU A 111 1.23 -1.94 13.52
N ALA A 112 1.60 -0.92 14.29
CA ALA A 112 2.61 -0.98 15.35
C ALA A 112 2.11 -1.68 16.63
#